data_AF-A0A8H7YDY8-F1
#
_entry.id   AF-A0A8H7YDY8-F1
#
_cell.length_a   1.000
_cell.length_b   1.000
_cell.length_c   1.000
_cell.angle_alpha   90.00
_cell.angle_beta   90.00
_cell.angle_gamma   90.00
#
_symmetry.space_group_name_H-M   'P 1'
#
loop_
_entity.id
_entity.type
_entity.pdbx_description
1 polymer ?
#
loop_
_entity_poly.entity_id
_entity_poly.type
_entity_poly.pdbx_seq_one_letter_code
_entity_poly.pdbx_strand_id
1 'polypeptide(L)'
;MTILFMIPFPIGSLSMHLRTKVCIAPYIHALIQTIGIIMAIMAVALGINLTSDLEFWNPLRTHVIVGLVATGIILFIQPALGIVQHHYFGRARAGYVNSRIFGVMHRWLGRVAVVLGMANSGLGFQLVGGEENVPKRSLVWNFVLMGVFILLWFSAVLIDFLGRRRERPVQTEREIAEALSTTAGESGGIRNTTFQIPNNRLPR
;
A
#
# COMPACT_ATOMS: atom_id res chain seq x y z
N MET A 1 16.42 12.21 5.34
CA MET A 1 15.68 11.30 4.44
C MET A 1 15.62 9.86 4.92
N THR A 2 16.72 9.28 5.42
CA THR A 2 16.79 7.85 5.77
C THR A 2 15.70 7.36 6.71
N ILE A 3 15.47 8.07 7.82
CA ILE A 3 14.42 7.70 8.79
C ILE A 3 13.06 7.58 8.10
N LEU A 4 12.72 8.49 7.18
CA LEU A 4 11.44 8.52 6.49
C LEU A 4 11.19 7.29 5.62
N PHE A 5 12.20 6.92 4.83
CA PHE A 5 12.10 5.79 3.92
C PHE A 5 12.26 4.44 4.62
N MET A 6 12.81 4.40 5.83
CA MET A 6 12.91 3.18 6.63
C MET A 6 11.68 2.93 7.51
N ILE A 7 11.03 3.98 8.02
CA ILE A 7 10.06 3.85 9.11
C ILE A 7 8.65 4.30 8.67
N PRO A 8 8.31 5.59 8.56
CA PRO A 8 6.93 6.02 8.36
C PRO A 8 6.35 5.54 7.03
N PHE A 9 7.08 5.62 5.91
CA PHE A 9 6.52 5.18 4.61
C PHE A 9 6.31 3.65 4.54
N PRO A 10 7.27 2.81 4.99
CA PRO A 10 7.04 1.36 5.11
C PRO A 10 5.90 0.99 6.06
N ILE A 11 5.83 1.61 7.24
CA ILE A 11 4.77 1.36 8.23
C ILE A 11 3.41 1.81 7.69
N GLY A 12 3.35 2.99 7.04
CA GLY A 12 2.17 3.48 6.36
C GLY A 12 1.68 2.46 5.33
N SER A 13 2.57 1.94 4.48
CA SER A 13 2.24 0.88 3.52
C SER A 13 1.74 -0.41 4.21
N LEU A 14 2.36 -0.81 5.32
CA LEU A 14 1.98 -2.02 6.07
C LEU A 14 0.65 -1.85 6.81
N SER A 15 0.27 -0.63 7.21
CA SER A 15 -0.98 -0.37 7.94
C SER A 15 -2.24 -0.84 7.21
N MET A 16 -2.20 -0.86 5.88
CA MET A 16 -3.29 -1.39 5.04
C MET A 16 -3.42 -2.92 5.06
N HIS A 17 -2.45 -3.61 5.66
CA HIS A 17 -2.42 -5.07 5.81
C HIS A 17 -2.81 -5.51 7.21
N LEU A 18 -2.96 -4.58 8.17
CA LEU A 18 -3.55 -4.90 9.45
C LEU A 18 -5.01 -5.30 9.20
N ARG A 19 -5.41 -6.48 9.70
CA ARG A 19 -6.79 -7.00 9.70
C ARG A 19 -7.72 -6.23 10.64
N THR A 20 -7.54 -4.91 10.74
CA THR A 20 -8.48 -4.02 11.40
C THR A 20 -9.69 -3.80 10.50
N LYS A 21 -10.80 -3.32 11.08
CA LYS A 21 -12.03 -3.04 10.33
C LYS A 21 -11.70 -2.21 9.08
N VAL A 22 -12.22 -2.63 7.93
CA VAL A 22 -11.96 -2.03 6.59
C VAL A 22 -12.10 -0.50 6.58
N CYS A 23 -12.93 0.05 7.46
CA CYS A 23 -13.15 1.49 7.59
C CYS A 23 -12.02 2.23 8.33
N ILE A 24 -11.26 1.61 9.24
CA ILE A 24 -10.29 2.31 10.11
C ILE A 24 -8.90 2.35 9.47
N ALA A 25 -8.49 1.25 8.82
CA ALA A 25 -7.16 1.12 8.24
C ALA A 25 -6.79 2.27 7.27
N PRO A 26 -7.68 2.77 6.39
CA PRO A 26 -7.33 3.87 5.47
C PRO A 26 -7.03 5.19 6.18
N TYR A 27 -7.69 5.48 7.30
CA TYR A 27 -7.42 6.69 8.09
C TYR A 27 -6.07 6.61 8.79
N ILE A 28 -5.73 5.45 9.36
CA ILE A 28 -4.41 5.22 9.97
C ILE A 28 -3.31 5.36 8.90
N HIS A 29 -3.52 4.77 7.73
CA HIS A 29 -2.63 4.93 6.59
C HIS A 29 -2.42 6.40 6.23
N ALA A 30 -3.52 7.14 5.99
CA ALA A 30 -3.47 8.55 5.62
C ALA A 30 -2.76 9.41 6.67
N LEU A 31 -3.00 9.16 7.96
CA LEU A 31 -2.36 9.88 9.06
C LEU A 31 -0.84 9.68 9.05
N ILE A 32 -0.38 8.43 9.02
CA ILE A 32 1.06 8.10 9.03
C ILE A 32 1.75 8.70 7.80
N GLN A 33 1.10 8.61 6.62
CA GLN A 33 1.64 9.17 5.39
C GLN A 33 1.68 10.70 5.41
N THR A 34 0.70 11.37 6.01
CA THR A 34 0.68 12.83 6.13
C THR A 34 1.84 13.32 6.99
N ILE A 35 2.08 12.66 8.13
CA ILE A 35 3.23 12.95 9.00
C ILE A 35 4.54 12.71 8.23
N GLY A 36 4.64 11.61 7.48
CA GLY A 36 5.77 11.29 6.61
C GLY A 36 6.04 12.37 5.56
N ILE A 37 5.00 12.89 4.90
CA ILE A 37 5.11 13.93 3.88
C ILE A 37 5.62 15.24 4.50
N ILE A 38 5.09 15.66 5.65
CA ILE A 38 5.54 16.88 6.34
C ILE A 38 7.03 16.78 6.68
N MET A 39 7.44 15.65 7.27
CA MET A 39 8.85 15.41 7.57
C MET A 39 9.72 15.34 6.31
N ALA A 40 9.19 14.84 5.18
CA ALA A 40 9.92 14.78 3.92
C ALA A 40 10.16 16.18 3.36
N ILE A 41 9.15 17.06 3.40
CA ILE A 41 9.29 18.46 2.97
C ILE A 41 10.39 19.16 3.78
N MET A 42 10.37 19.01 5.11
CA MET A 42 11.42 19.59 5.97
C MET A 42 12.81 19.04 5.63
N ALA A 43 12.91 17.73 5.40
CA ALA A 43 14.19 17.11 5.05
C ALA A 43 14.69 17.53 3.66
N VAL A 44 13.82 17.80 2.68
CA VAL A 44 14.21 18.34 1.36
C VAL A 44 14.73 19.76 1.53
N ALA A 45 14.00 20.59 2.27
CA ALA A 45 14.39 21.98 2.54
C ALA A 45 15.79 22.05 3.21
N LEU A 46 16.02 21.20 4.22
CA LEU A 46 17.32 21.09 4.88
C LEU A 46 18.44 20.64 3.91
N GLY A 47 18.16 19.66 3.05
CA GLY A 47 19.13 19.19 2.05
C GLY A 47 19.51 20.24 1.02
N ILE A 48 18.54 21.04 0.55
CA ILE A 48 18.77 22.15 -0.39
C ILE A 48 19.63 23.24 0.27
N ASN A 49 19.34 23.58 1.52
CA ASN A 49 20.10 24.56 2.28
C ASN A 49 21.57 24.11 2.44
N LEU A 50 21.79 22.86 2.87
CA LEU A 50 23.13 22.31 3.04
C LEU A 50 23.93 22.21 1.73
N THR A 51 23.28 21.86 0.62
CA THR A 51 23.96 21.76 -0.69
C THR A 51 24.39 23.13 -1.22
N SER A 52 23.59 24.16 -0.95
CA SER A 52 23.92 25.54 -1.29
C SER A 52 25.13 26.04 -0.52
N ASP A 53 25.26 25.66 0.76
CA ASP A 53 26.34 26.11 1.64
C ASP A 53 27.69 25.42 1.35
N LEU A 54 27.66 24.17 0.88
CA LEU A 54 28.86 23.34 0.69
C LEU A 54 29.42 23.35 -0.74
N GLU A 55 28.74 23.97 -1.71
CA GLU A 55 29.09 23.98 -3.16
C GLU A 55 29.34 22.58 -3.79
N PHE A 56 28.95 21.50 -3.12
CA PHE A 56 29.19 20.13 -3.55
C PHE A 56 28.10 19.66 -4.52
N TRP A 57 28.29 19.86 -5.83
CA TRP A 57 27.27 19.46 -6.82
C TRP A 57 27.56 18.12 -7.53
N ASN A 58 28.79 17.62 -7.53
CA ASN A 58 29.20 16.51 -8.40
C ASN A 58 28.86 15.10 -7.86
N PRO A 59 29.39 14.63 -6.72
CA PRO A 59 29.02 13.33 -6.18
C PRO A 59 27.60 13.31 -5.58
N LEU A 60 27.10 14.47 -5.14
CA LEU A 60 25.71 14.66 -4.68
C LEU A 60 24.67 14.51 -5.80
N ARG A 61 25.05 14.70 -7.08
CA ARG A 61 24.10 14.76 -8.20
C ARG A 61 23.18 13.54 -8.26
N THR A 62 23.73 12.33 -8.14
CA THR A 62 22.93 11.10 -8.20
C THR A 62 22.02 10.95 -6.98
N HIS A 63 22.56 11.18 -5.78
CA HIS A 63 21.78 11.11 -4.52
C HIS A 63 20.64 12.14 -4.50
N VAL A 64 20.90 13.37 -4.94
CA VAL A 64 19.92 14.46 -4.97
C VAL A 64 18.84 14.17 -6.02
N ILE A 65 19.22 13.77 -7.24
CA ILE A 65 18.25 13.46 -8.30
C ILE A 65 17.36 12.28 -7.90
N VAL A 66 17.95 11.17 -7.46
CA VAL A 66 17.20 9.98 -7.05
C VAL A 66 16.30 10.32 -5.85
N GLY A 67 16.81 11.07 -4.88
CA GLY A 67 16.06 11.54 -3.72
C GLY A 67 14.88 12.42 -4.07
N LEU A 68 15.07 13.39 -4.97
CA LEU A 68 14.00 14.28 -5.45
C LEU A 68 12.94 13.53 -6.26
N VAL A 69 13.35 12.60 -7.13
CA VAL A 69 12.41 11.76 -7.89
C VAL A 69 11.58 10.89 -6.94
N ALA A 70 12.22 10.15 -6.02
CA ALA A 70 11.52 9.30 -5.06
C ALA A 70 10.57 10.12 -4.17
N THR A 71 11.05 11.24 -3.64
CA THR A 71 10.27 12.12 -2.76
C THR A 71 9.14 12.80 -3.53
N GLY A 72 9.38 13.28 -4.75
CA GLY A 72 8.36 13.89 -5.60
C GLY A 72 7.23 12.92 -5.96
N ILE A 73 7.57 11.66 -6.26
CA ILE A 73 6.57 10.60 -6.46
C ILE A 73 5.69 10.45 -5.21
N ILE A 74 6.28 10.42 -4.01
CA ILE A 74 5.55 10.26 -2.74
C ILE A 74 4.76 11.51 -2.35
N LEU A 75 5.25 12.71 -2.64
CA LEU A 75 4.61 13.98 -2.27
C LEU A 75 3.40 14.29 -3.15
N PHE A 76 3.53 14.07 -4.45
CA PHE A 76 2.53 14.56 -5.41
C PHE A 76 1.72 13.41 -6.02
N ILE A 77 2.41 12.39 -6.52
CA ILE A 77 1.73 11.34 -7.30
C ILE A 77 0.98 10.38 -6.39
N GLN A 78 1.60 9.95 -5.28
CA GLN A 78 0.97 9.01 -4.34
C GLN A 78 -0.34 9.56 -3.72
N PRO A 79 -0.39 10.80 -3.18
CA PRO A 79 -1.62 11.34 -2.58
C PRO A 79 -2.68 11.61 -3.63
N ALA A 80 -2.29 12.12 -4.82
CA ALA A 80 -3.23 12.31 -5.93
C ALA A 80 -3.90 10.98 -6.33
N LEU A 81 -3.12 9.92 -6.51
CA LEU A 81 -3.65 8.58 -6.82
C LEU A 81 -4.53 8.03 -5.69
N GLY A 82 -4.16 8.25 -4.43
CA GLY A 82 -4.95 7.82 -3.27
C GLY A 82 -6.29 8.54 -3.16
N ILE A 83 -6.28 9.88 -3.28
CA ILE A 83 -7.48 10.72 -3.25
C ILE A 83 -8.43 10.34 -4.38
N VAL A 84 -7.90 10.21 -5.62
CA VAL A 84 -8.67 9.73 -6.78
C VAL A 84 -9.29 8.38 -6.45
N GLN A 85 -8.50 7.38 -6.06
CA GLN A 85 -9.03 6.07 -5.73
C GLN A 85 -10.20 6.16 -4.72
N HIS A 86 -10.03 6.90 -3.62
CA HIS A 86 -11.07 7.06 -2.59
C HIS A 86 -12.35 7.75 -3.10
N HIS A 87 -12.25 8.82 -3.90
CA HIS A 87 -13.43 9.51 -4.45
C HIS A 87 -14.23 8.64 -5.42
N TYR A 88 -13.57 7.81 -6.23
CA TYR A 88 -14.26 6.91 -7.17
C TYR A 88 -14.89 5.70 -6.47
N PHE A 89 -14.41 5.30 -5.29
CA PHE A 89 -15.04 4.24 -4.47
C PHE A 89 -16.39 4.67 -3.87
N GLY A 90 -16.56 5.95 -3.50
CA GLY A 90 -17.81 6.46 -2.90
C GLY A 90 -18.95 6.70 -3.90
N ARG A 91 -18.65 6.77 -5.20
CA ARG A 91 -19.60 7.12 -6.28
C ARG A 91 -20.00 5.89 -7.10
N ALA A 92 -20.31 4.80 -6.39
CA ALA A 92 -20.71 3.51 -6.92
C ALA A 92 -21.54 3.67 -8.22
N ARG A 93 -21.00 3.16 -9.34
CA ARG A 93 -21.69 2.69 -10.58
C ARG A 93 -21.08 3.16 -11.91
N ALA A 94 -20.28 4.23 -12.00
CA ALA A 94 -19.80 4.70 -13.32
C ALA A 94 -18.43 4.17 -13.79
N GLY A 95 -17.60 3.52 -12.96
CA GLY A 95 -16.25 3.16 -13.38
C GLY A 95 -15.46 2.26 -12.43
N TYR A 96 -15.99 1.07 -12.13
CA TYR A 96 -15.32 0.05 -11.29
C TYR A 96 -13.90 -0.32 -11.78
N VAL A 97 -13.67 -0.20 -13.09
CA VAL A 97 -12.38 -0.51 -13.74
C VAL A 97 -11.31 0.54 -13.40
N ASN A 98 -11.64 1.83 -13.46
CA ASN A 98 -10.67 2.91 -13.27
C ASN A 98 -10.20 3.01 -11.81
N SER A 99 -11.11 2.86 -10.84
CA SER A 99 -10.74 2.83 -9.41
C SER A 99 -9.79 1.67 -9.09
N ARG A 100 -9.96 0.52 -9.75
CA ARG A 100 -9.07 -0.63 -9.62
C ARG A 100 -7.68 -0.36 -10.20
N ILE A 101 -7.59 0.30 -11.36
CA ILE A 101 -6.31 0.64 -11.99
C ILE A 101 -5.53 1.64 -11.12
N PHE A 102 -6.17 2.72 -10.67
CA PHE A 102 -5.51 3.71 -9.81
C PHE A 102 -5.02 3.09 -8.50
N GLY A 103 -5.77 2.16 -7.90
CA GLY A 103 -5.32 1.47 -6.69
C GLY A 103 -4.16 0.50 -6.91
N VAL A 104 -4.08 -0.16 -8.07
CA VAL A 104 -2.92 -0.97 -8.45
C VAL A 104 -1.69 -0.08 -8.68
N MET A 105 -1.87 1.03 -9.42
CA MET A 105 -0.81 2.01 -9.66
C MET A 105 -0.30 2.64 -8.37
N HIS A 106 -1.19 3.12 -7.50
CA HIS A 106 -0.86 3.70 -6.20
C HIS A 106 0.03 2.73 -5.41
N ARG A 107 -0.40 1.46 -5.30
CA ARG A 107 0.32 0.43 -4.55
C ARG A 107 1.70 0.12 -5.12
N TRP A 108 1.83 -0.10 -6.43
CA TRP A 108 3.12 -0.45 -7.05
C TRP A 108 4.07 0.73 -7.09
N LEU A 109 3.58 1.91 -7.46
CA LEU A 109 4.38 3.11 -7.52
C LEU A 109 4.90 3.50 -6.12
N GLY A 110 4.09 3.30 -5.07
CA GLY A 110 4.51 3.53 -3.69
C GLY A 110 5.63 2.57 -3.26
N ARG A 111 5.53 1.28 -3.63
CA ARG A 111 6.58 0.28 -3.36
C ARG A 111 7.89 0.64 -4.07
N VAL A 112 7.82 1.01 -5.35
CA VAL A 112 8.99 1.42 -6.12
C VAL A 112 9.64 2.66 -5.51
N ALA A 113 8.85 3.67 -5.12
CA ALA A 113 9.37 4.89 -4.51
C ALA A 113 10.01 4.63 -3.13
N VAL A 114 9.45 3.73 -2.32
CA VAL A 114 10.04 3.32 -1.04
C VAL A 114 11.40 2.64 -1.26
N VAL A 115 11.47 1.66 -2.17
CA VAL A 115 12.73 0.98 -2.50
C VAL A 115 13.77 1.96 -3.04
N LEU A 116 13.34 2.88 -3.92
CA LEU A 116 14.21 3.91 -4.47
C LEU A 116 14.75 4.84 -3.38
N GLY A 117 13.92 5.24 -2.41
CA GLY A 117 14.36 6.08 -1.30
C GLY A 117 15.24 5.35 -0.28
N MET A 118 15.05 4.03 -0.09
CA MET A 118 15.98 3.20 0.68
C MET A 118 17.35 3.14 -0.03
N ALA A 119 17.39 2.83 -1.32
CA ALA A 119 18.63 2.86 -2.10
C ALA A 119 19.30 4.25 -2.07
N ASN A 120 18.50 5.31 -2.18
CA ASN A 120 18.99 6.68 -2.07
C ASN A 120 19.60 7.01 -0.71
N SER A 121 19.04 6.43 0.35
CA SER A 121 19.59 6.58 1.70
C SER A 121 21.00 5.99 1.78
N GLY A 122 21.22 4.81 1.18
CA GLY A 122 22.55 4.21 1.06
C GLY A 122 23.54 5.10 0.30
N LEU A 123 23.11 5.71 -0.82
CA LEU A 123 23.94 6.69 -1.57
C LEU A 123 24.30 7.90 -0.70
N GLY A 124 23.36 8.42 0.10
CA GLY A 124 23.61 9.54 1.01
C GLY A 124 24.69 9.23 2.06
N PHE A 125 24.69 8.00 2.59
CA PHE A 125 25.71 7.57 3.54
C PHE A 125 27.07 7.33 2.88
N GLN A 126 27.13 6.90 1.61
CA GLN A 126 28.41 6.80 0.88
C GLN A 126 29.08 8.16 0.71
N LEU A 127 28.30 9.22 0.51
CA LEU A 127 28.83 10.59 0.40
C LEU A 127 29.50 11.04 1.69
N VAL A 128 28.86 10.78 2.82
CA VAL A 128 29.37 11.14 4.15
C VAL A 128 30.54 10.23 4.57
N GLY A 129 30.51 8.95 4.21
CA GLY A 129 31.55 7.97 4.55
C GLY A 129 32.88 8.15 3.79
N GLY A 130 32.93 9.07 2.82
CA GLY A 130 34.16 9.51 2.15
C GLY A 130 34.91 10.61 2.90
N GLU A 131 34.29 11.26 3.89
CA GLU A 131 34.94 12.28 4.71
C GLU A 131 35.73 11.65 5.88
N GLU A 132 36.94 12.17 6.16
CA GLU A 132 37.81 11.66 7.23
C GLU A 132 37.16 11.66 8.62
N ASN A 133 36.13 12.49 8.81
CA ASN A 133 35.46 12.68 10.10
C ASN A 133 34.40 11.62 10.43
N VAL A 134 34.06 10.70 9.51
CA VAL A 134 33.03 9.68 9.75
C VAL A 134 33.66 8.29 9.87
N PRO A 135 33.53 7.62 11.04
CA PRO A 135 34.07 6.29 11.22
C PRO A 135 33.48 5.31 10.19
N LYS A 136 34.33 4.57 9.47
CA LYS A 136 33.91 3.51 8.53
C LYS A 136 32.92 2.51 9.16
N ARG A 137 33.00 2.29 10.47
CA ARG A 137 32.06 1.48 11.25
C ARG A 137 30.62 1.99 11.16
N SER A 138 30.41 3.30 11.16
CA SER A 138 29.08 3.93 11.04
C SER A 138 28.45 3.63 9.68
N LEU A 139 29.25 3.68 8.61
CA LEU A 139 28.81 3.34 7.26
C LEU A 139 28.36 1.88 7.17
N VAL A 140 29.14 0.94 7.72
CA VAL A 140 28.80 -0.49 7.73
C VAL A 140 27.51 -0.76 8.49
N TRP A 141 27.34 -0.18 9.69
CA TRP A 141 26.10 -0.32 10.46
C TRP A 141 24.88 0.22 9.71
N ASN A 142 25.04 1.31 8.96
CA ASN A 142 23.96 1.85 8.16
C ASN A 142 23.48 0.84 7.10
N PHE A 143 24.41 0.25 6.34
CA PHE A 143 24.06 -0.76 5.33
C PHE A 143 23.45 -2.02 5.95
N VAL A 144 23.95 -2.47 7.10
CA VAL A 144 23.38 -3.61 7.84
C VAL A 144 21.95 -3.32 8.26
N LEU A 145 21.70 -2.17 8.89
CA LEU A 145 20.35 -1.76 9.29
C LEU A 145 19.43 -1.66 8.07
N MET A 146 19.91 -1.05 6.98
CA MET A 146 19.15 -0.96 5.73
C MET A 146 18.76 -2.32 5.17
N GLY A 147 19.69 -3.28 5.13
CA GLY A 147 19.42 -4.65 4.72
C GLY A 147 18.36 -5.32 5.60
N VAL A 148 18.45 -5.17 6.91
CA VAL A 148 17.47 -5.71 7.87
C VAL A 148 16.08 -5.10 7.65
N PHE A 149 15.97 -3.78 7.51
CA PHE A 149 14.68 -3.12 7.29
C PHE A 149 14.05 -3.50 5.95
N ILE A 150 14.83 -3.59 4.88
CA ILE A 150 14.36 -4.07 3.56
C ILE A 150 13.83 -5.50 3.70
N LEU A 151 14.59 -6.38 4.35
CA LEU A 151 14.21 -7.78 4.53
C LEU A 151 12.92 -7.92 5.35
N LEU A 152 12.79 -7.19 6.45
CA LEU A 152 11.60 -7.18 7.29
C LEU A 152 10.38 -6.70 6.52
N TRP A 153 10.50 -5.57 5.81
CA TRP A 153 9.41 -5.02 5.01
C TRP A 153 9.01 -5.98 3.88
N PHE A 154 9.99 -6.55 3.16
CA PHE A 154 9.71 -7.50 2.09
C PHE A 154 9.06 -8.78 2.62
N SER A 155 9.52 -9.30 3.76
CA SER A 155 8.93 -10.46 4.43
C SER A 155 7.48 -10.19 4.83
N ALA A 156 7.19 -9.03 5.42
CA ALA A 156 5.83 -8.64 5.80
C ALA A 156 4.89 -8.57 4.58
N VAL A 157 5.38 -8.01 3.48
CA VAL A 157 4.66 -7.97 2.20
C VAL A 157 4.40 -9.37 1.64
N LEU A 158 5.40 -10.26 1.72
CA LEU A 158 5.31 -11.62 1.20
C LEU A 158 4.34 -12.47 2.03
N ILE A 159 4.40 -12.38 3.36
CA ILE A 159 3.50 -13.08 4.28
C ILE A 159 2.05 -12.68 3.99
N ASP A 160 1.78 -11.38 3.84
CA ASP A 160 0.45 -10.90 3.48
C ASP A 160 -0.01 -11.42 2.11
N PHE A 161 0.87 -11.42 1.11
CA PHE A 161 0.54 -11.93 -0.22
C PHE A 161 0.18 -13.43 -0.20
N LEU A 162 0.93 -14.23 0.57
CA LEU A 162 0.68 -15.66 0.76
C LEU A 162 -0.60 -15.91 1.57
N GLY A 163 -0.84 -15.15 2.64
CA GLY A 163 -2.05 -15.24 3.47
C GLY A 163 -3.32 -14.97 2.65
N ARG A 164 -3.30 -13.91 1.82
CA ARG A 164 -4.44 -13.58 0.94
C ARG A 164 -4.73 -14.62 -0.13
N ARG A 165 -3.73 -15.41 -0.57
CA ARG A 165 -3.98 -16.55 -1.47
C ARG A 165 -4.66 -17.72 -0.75
N ARG A 166 -4.31 -17.95 0.51
CA ARG A 166 -4.86 -19.06 1.31
C ARG A 166 -6.31 -18.81 1.75
N GLU A 167 -6.70 -17.57 1.99
CA GLU A 167 -8.05 -17.22 2.46
C GLU A 167 -9.12 -17.25 1.36
N ARG A 168 -8.73 -17.05 0.08
CA ARG A 168 -9.67 -17.05 -1.07
C ARG A 168 -10.44 -18.37 -1.23
N PRO A 169 -9.80 -19.55 -1.29
CA PRO A 169 -10.52 -20.83 -1.38
C PRO A 169 -11.47 -21.04 -0.21
N VAL A 170 -11.04 -20.71 1.01
CA VAL A 170 -11.82 -20.91 2.24
C VAL A 170 -13.08 -20.04 2.26
N GLN A 171 -13.01 -18.79 1.78
CA GLN A 171 -14.19 -17.94 1.64
C GLN A 171 -15.15 -18.48 0.57
N THR A 172 -14.64 -18.88 -0.59
CA THR A 172 -15.47 -19.47 -1.66
C THR A 172 -16.19 -20.74 -1.18
N GLU A 173 -15.50 -21.62 -0.45
CA GLU A 173 -16.12 -22.81 0.14
C GLU A 173 -17.23 -22.47 1.13
N ARG A 174 -17.04 -21.45 1.97
CA ARG A 174 -18.06 -20.98 2.92
C ARG A 174 -19.26 -20.36 2.23
N GLU A 175 -19.05 -19.52 1.21
CA GLU A 175 -20.13 -18.91 0.43
C GLU A 175 -20.96 -19.97 -0.31
N ILE A 176 -20.31 -21.00 -0.87
CA ILE A 176 -21.00 -22.14 -1.51
C ILE A 176 -21.80 -22.92 -0.47
N ALA A 177 -21.21 -23.21 0.71
CA ALA A 177 -21.91 -23.92 1.79
C ALA A 177 -23.14 -23.14 2.30
N GLU A 178 -23.00 -21.81 2.43
CA GLU A 178 -24.10 -20.93 2.86
C GLU A 178 -25.22 -20.89 1.80
N ALA A 179 -24.88 -20.78 0.51
CA ALA A 179 -25.85 -20.81 -0.59
C ALA A 179 -26.60 -22.15 -0.69
N LEU A 180 -25.91 -23.27 -0.45
CA LEU A 180 -26.53 -24.60 -0.40
C LEU A 180 -27.46 -24.75 0.80
N SER A 181 -27.10 -24.16 1.95
CA SER A 181 -27.95 -24.21 3.15
C SER A 181 -29.22 -23.38 3.03
N THR A 182 -29.16 -22.22 2.35
CA THR A 182 -30.33 -21.35 2.10
C THR A 182 -31.29 -21.99 1.10
N THR A 183 -30.78 -22.56 0.01
CA THR A 183 -31.61 -23.26 -0.98
C THR A 183 -32.26 -24.54 -0.43
N ALA A 184 -31.56 -25.29 0.43
CA ALA A 184 -32.14 -26.45 1.12
C ALA A 184 -33.26 -26.04 2.12
N GLY A 185 -33.11 -24.90 2.79
CA GLY A 185 -34.14 -24.33 3.68
C GLY A 185 -35.41 -23.89 2.95
N GLU A 186 -35.28 -23.29 1.77
CA GLU A 186 -36.43 -22.93 0.91
C GLU A 186 -37.13 -24.16 0.32
N SER A 187 -36.39 -25.18 -0.11
CA SER A 187 -36.98 -26.41 -0.67
C SER A 187 -37.72 -27.25 0.39
N GLY A 188 -37.31 -27.20 1.65
CA GLY A 188 -38.02 -27.82 2.78
C GLY A 188 -39.37 -27.16 3.13
N GLY A 189 -39.61 -25.92 2.67
CA GLY A 189 -40.85 -25.17 2.90
C GLY A 189 -41.95 -25.43 1.88
N ILE A 190 -41.66 -26.06 0.73
CA ILE A 190 -42.65 -26.43 -0.28
C ILE A 190 -43.10 -27.88 -0.03
N ARG A 191 -43.85 -28.09 1.06
CA ARG A 191 -44.69 -29.28 1.22
C ARG A 191 -46.14 -28.84 1.39
N ASN A 192 -46.96 -29.31 0.45
CA ASN A 192 -48.43 -29.25 0.40
C ASN A 192 -49.08 -27.92 -0.03
N THR A 193 -48.97 -27.58 -1.31
CA THR A 193 -50.13 -27.02 -2.04
C THR A 193 -50.48 -27.96 -3.18
N THR A 194 -51.47 -28.82 -2.93
CA THR A 194 -52.14 -29.65 -3.92
C THR A 194 -52.58 -28.77 -5.08
N PHE A 195 -51.96 -28.96 -6.25
CA PHE A 195 -52.43 -28.40 -7.51
C PHE A 195 -53.76 -29.06 -7.86
N GLN A 196 -54.88 -28.39 -7.54
CA GLN A 196 -56.19 -28.79 -8.04
C GLN A 196 -56.31 -28.37 -9.51
N ILE A 197 -56.34 -29.37 -10.39
CA ILE A 197 -56.74 -29.20 -11.79
C ILE A 197 -58.23 -28.84 -11.82
N PRO A 198 -58.64 -27.68 -12.38
CA PRO A 198 -60.05 -27.35 -12.49
C PRO A 198 -60.70 -28.27 -13.52
N ASN A 199 -61.66 -29.08 -13.07
CA ASN A 199 -62.44 -29.97 -13.91
C ASN A 199 -63.50 -29.15 -14.66
N ASN A 200 -63.17 -28.71 -15.87
CA ASN A 200 -64.07 -27.95 -16.71
C ASN A 200 -65.09 -28.90 -17.37
N ARG A 201 -66.29 -28.99 -16.79
CA ARG A 201 -67.44 -29.64 -17.42
C ARG A 201 -67.92 -28.78 -18.60
N LEU A 202 -67.92 -29.37 -19.79
CA LEU A 202 -68.60 -28.83 -20.96
C LEU A 202 -70.13 -28.90 -20.77
N PRO A 203 -70.89 -27.83 -21.00
CA PRO A 203 -72.34 -27.91 -21.14
C PRO A 203 -72.73 -28.54 -22.47
N ARG A 204 -73.84 -29.28 -22.44
CA ARG A 204 -74.41 -30.10 -23.53
C ARG A 204 -74.72 -29.32 -24.80
#